data_AF-A0A962QQ43-F1
#
_entry.id   AF-A0A962QQ43-F1
#
_cell.length_a   1.000
_cell.length_b   1.000
_cell.length_c   1.000
_cell.angle_alpha   90.00
_cell.angle_beta   90.00
_cell.angle_gamma   90.00
#
_symmetry.space_group_name_H-M   'P 1'
#
loop_
_entity.id
_entity.type
_entity.pdbx_description
1 polymer ?
#
loop_
_entity_poly.entity_id
_entity_poly.type
_entity_poly.pdbx_seq_one_letter_code
_entity_poly.pdbx_strand_id
1 'polypeptide(L)'
;MGTVAAGTFAAEAAVKIPGCAELSAWGKELAPNATTPINPTPSRFSIPTSFASPRFEQDFGLPAVDWTADDVAAAVKATGDCANAAKKARNKDDITALTALWRGFGGLRATVGALAASEAKLDKGLQVLLEDPPSREVLDALIVVASARDGAEGLNQRAAAALKESTLRLNKSTSVHSHAQFVINTLSDLPTKSWARAFPAVDARIATVRQWVIDDANAQINATPETVQGLTMLNRLLSRTKTELAGAFPAAELAQFDAVAAARRGAIEDALVAQQLAGIDAAPATAEGLNRLRLAS
;
A
#
# COMPACT_ATOMS: atom_id res chain seq x y z
N MET A 1 5.60 -43.62 11.21
CA MET A 1 5.17 -42.25 10.86
C MET A 1 5.34 -42.12 9.35
N GLY A 2 4.23 -42.22 8.61
CA GLY A 2 4.25 -42.25 7.15
C GLY A 2 4.21 -40.84 6.58
N THR A 3 5.19 -40.51 5.75
CA THR A 3 5.25 -39.28 4.95
C THR A 3 4.14 -39.33 3.91
N VAL A 4 3.12 -38.49 4.03
CA VAL A 4 2.10 -38.32 2.99
C VAL A 4 2.68 -37.38 1.94
N ALA A 5 2.99 -37.92 0.76
CA ALA A 5 3.37 -37.12 -0.40
C ALA A 5 2.15 -36.31 -0.86
N ALA A 6 2.25 -34.98 -0.80
CA ALA A 6 1.27 -34.09 -1.39
C ALA A 6 1.36 -34.22 -2.92
N GLY A 7 0.45 -34.99 -3.50
CA GLY A 7 0.25 -35.02 -4.93
C GLY A 7 -0.28 -33.66 -5.38
N THR A 8 0.49 -32.95 -6.20
CA THR A 8 0.03 -31.80 -6.96
C THR A 8 -0.96 -32.29 -8.02
N PHE A 9 -2.25 -32.22 -7.70
CA PHE A 9 -3.29 -32.33 -8.73
C PHE A 9 -3.16 -31.10 -9.63
N ALA A 10 -2.87 -31.31 -10.91
CA ALA A 10 -2.93 -30.25 -11.91
C ALA A 10 -4.38 -29.73 -11.92
N ALA A 11 -4.55 -28.45 -11.60
CA ALA A 11 -5.87 -27.82 -11.67
C ALA A 11 -6.35 -27.87 -13.13
N GLU A 12 -7.56 -28.38 -13.33
CA GLU A 12 -8.20 -28.38 -14.65
C GLU A 12 -8.50 -26.93 -15.05
N ALA A 13 -8.27 -26.58 -16.31
CA ALA A 13 -8.51 -25.22 -16.81
C ALA A 13 -9.96 -24.82 -16.54
N ALA A 14 -10.17 -23.69 -15.87
CA ALA A 14 -11.50 -23.23 -15.47
C ALA A 14 -12.25 -22.57 -16.64
N VAL A 15 -11.55 -22.25 -17.72
CA VAL A 15 -12.10 -21.55 -18.89
C VAL A 15 -12.80 -22.48 -19.87
N LYS A 16 -13.87 -21.97 -20.47
CA LYS A 16 -14.54 -22.61 -21.60
C LYS A 16 -13.73 -22.35 -22.87
N ILE A 17 -13.43 -23.40 -23.63
CA ILE A 17 -12.77 -23.26 -24.93
C ILE A 17 -13.79 -23.48 -26.05
N PRO A 18 -14.09 -22.46 -26.88
CA PRO A 18 -14.99 -22.60 -28.03
C PRO A 18 -14.49 -23.61 -29.07
N GLY A 19 -15.40 -24.05 -29.94
CA GLY A 19 -15.06 -24.91 -31.07
C GLY A 19 -14.20 -24.21 -32.12
N CYS A 20 -13.68 -24.98 -33.09
CA CYS A 20 -12.77 -24.45 -34.11
C CYS A 20 -13.41 -23.36 -35.00
N ALA A 21 -14.72 -23.43 -35.26
CA ALA A 21 -15.42 -22.44 -36.06
C ALA A 21 -15.50 -21.10 -35.32
N GLU A 22 -15.84 -21.13 -34.03
CA GLU A 22 -15.90 -19.96 -33.17
C GLU A 22 -14.50 -19.36 -32.95
N LEU A 23 -13.48 -20.19 -32.72
CA LEU A 23 -12.09 -19.74 -32.62
C LEU A 23 -11.61 -19.10 -33.94
N SER A 24 -11.99 -19.64 -35.09
CA SER A 24 -11.67 -19.00 -36.38
C SER A 24 -12.38 -17.64 -36.52
N ALA A 25 -13.64 -17.53 -36.12
CA ALA A 25 -14.36 -16.26 -36.13
C ALA A 25 -13.68 -15.20 -35.25
N TRP A 26 -13.29 -15.57 -34.02
CA TRP A 26 -12.48 -14.72 -33.13
C TRP A 26 -11.17 -14.26 -33.77
N GLY A 27 -10.48 -15.17 -34.46
CA GLY A 27 -9.23 -14.86 -35.15
C GLY A 27 -9.38 -13.85 -36.29
N LYS A 28 -10.54 -13.80 -36.96
CA LYS A 28 -10.83 -12.83 -38.03
C LYS A 28 -11.13 -11.43 -37.49
N GLU A 29 -11.70 -11.36 -36.29
CA GLU A 29 -12.07 -10.11 -35.62
C GLU A 29 -10.92 -9.52 -34.77
N LEU A 30 -9.83 -10.27 -34.58
CA LEU A 30 -8.71 -9.84 -33.77
C LEU A 30 -8.00 -8.62 -34.40
N ALA A 31 -7.97 -7.51 -33.67
CA ALA A 31 -7.14 -6.36 -33.99
C ALA A 31 -5.87 -6.38 -33.12
N PRO A 32 -4.75 -6.99 -33.60
CA PRO A 32 -3.59 -7.30 -32.75
C PRO A 32 -2.86 -6.05 -32.21
N ASN A 33 -3.03 -4.90 -32.86
CA ASN A 33 -2.40 -3.64 -32.46
C ASN A 33 -3.30 -2.77 -31.57
N ALA A 34 -4.58 -3.13 -31.42
CA ALA A 34 -5.49 -2.41 -30.54
C ALA A 34 -5.38 -3.02 -29.14
N THR A 35 -4.90 -2.23 -28.18
CA THR A 35 -4.73 -2.68 -26.80
C THR A 35 -5.53 -1.82 -25.83
N THR A 36 -6.09 -2.46 -24.83
CA THR A 36 -6.79 -1.82 -23.71
C THR A 36 -5.96 -2.00 -22.44
N PRO A 37 -5.67 -0.92 -21.68
CA PRO A 37 -5.05 -1.02 -20.36
C PRO A 37 -5.89 -1.87 -19.41
N ILE A 38 -5.23 -2.61 -18.51
CA ILE A 38 -5.94 -3.46 -17.53
C ILE A 38 -6.64 -2.62 -16.46
N ASN A 39 -6.08 -1.45 -16.14
CA ASN A 39 -6.63 -0.51 -15.17
C ASN A 39 -6.95 0.83 -15.84
N PRO A 40 -7.93 1.60 -15.30
CA PRO A 40 -8.19 2.97 -15.74
C PRO A 40 -7.02 3.92 -15.39
N THR A 41 -6.19 3.54 -14.42
CA THR A 41 -4.92 4.22 -14.12
C THR A 41 -3.83 3.83 -15.13
N PRO A 42 -2.77 4.63 -15.31
CA PRO A 42 -1.62 4.24 -16.13
C PRO A 42 -1.01 2.92 -15.65
N SER A 43 -1.44 1.82 -16.24
CA SER A 43 -0.86 0.49 -16.04
C SER A 43 0.18 0.25 -17.11
N ARG A 44 1.26 -0.42 -16.73
CA ARG A 44 2.27 -0.89 -17.69
C ARG A 44 1.74 -2.05 -18.54
N PHE A 45 0.63 -2.64 -18.14
CA PHE A 45 0.06 -3.82 -18.77
C PHE A 45 -1.21 -3.47 -19.53
N SER A 46 -1.25 -3.96 -20.77
CA SER A 46 -2.40 -3.92 -21.63
C SER A 46 -2.65 -5.30 -22.20
N ILE A 47 -3.89 -5.53 -22.62
CA ILE A 47 -4.31 -6.72 -23.35
C ILE A 47 -4.94 -6.28 -24.67
N PRO A 48 -4.99 -7.16 -25.70
CA PRO A 48 -5.75 -6.87 -26.91
C PRO A 48 -7.19 -6.44 -26.57
N THR A 49 -7.70 -5.40 -27.23
CA THR A 49 -9.02 -4.83 -26.93
C THR A 49 -10.14 -5.86 -27.08
N SER A 50 -10.00 -6.79 -28.01
CA SER A 50 -10.93 -7.91 -28.20
C SER A 50 -11.02 -8.80 -26.95
N PHE A 51 -9.92 -9.01 -26.23
CA PHE A 51 -9.87 -9.81 -25.00
C PHE A 51 -10.38 -9.07 -23.76
N ALA A 52 -10.36 -7.73 -23.80
CA ALA A 52 -10.95 -6.89 -22.76
C ALA A 52 -12.48 -6.74 -22.92
N SER A 53 -13.07 -7.28 -23.99
CA SER A 53 -14.50 -7.10 -24.28
C SER A 53 -15.38 -8.04 -23.45
N PRO A 54 -16.63 -7.65 -23.11
CA PRO A 54 -17.59 -8.54 -22.46
C PRO A 54 -17.89 -9.83 -23.25
N ARG A 55 -17.74 -9.78 -24.59
CA ARG A 55 -17.90 -10.96 -25.45
C ARG A 55 -16.85 -12.03 -25.15
N PHE A 56 -15.63 -11.64 -24.78
CA PHE A 56 -14.59 -12.60 -24.41
C PHE A 56 -15.01 -13.42 -23.19
N GLU A 57 -15.50 -12.76 -22.14
CA GLU A 57 -16.04 -13.43 -20.96
C GLU A 57 -17.25 -14.30 -21.30
N GLN A 58 -18.15 -13.85 -22.17
CA GLN A 58 -19.30 -14.64 -22.61
C GLN A 58 -18.88 -15.96 -23.31
N ASP A 59 -17.88 -15.88 -24.19
CA ASP A 59 -17.48 -17.02 -25.02
C ASP A 59 -16.56 -17.99 -24.27
N PHE A 60 -15.67 -17.45 -23.42
CA PHE A 60 -14.66 -18.22 -22.71
C PHE A 60 -14.92 -18.42 -21.21
N GLY A 61 -15.97 -17.83 -20.67
CA GLY A 61 -16.45 -18.02 -19.29
C GLY A 61 -15.81 -17.12 -18.23
N LEU A 62 -14.67 -16.48 -18.52
CA LEU A 62 -13.97 -15.58 -17.59
C LEU A 62 -13.35 -14.39 -18.33
N PRO A 63 -13.24 -13.21 -17.68
CA PRO A 63 -12.46 -12.10 -18.20
C PRO A 63 -11.00 -12.50 -18.45
N ALA A 64 -10.38 -12.01 -19.53
CA ALA A 64 -9.00 -12.39 -19.89
C ALA A 64 -7.96 -12.10 -18.80
N VAL A 65 -8.19 -11.07 -17.97
CA VAL A 65 -7.31 -10.69 -16.85
C VAL A 65 -7.36 -11.67 -15.67
N ASP A 66 -8.34 -12.58 -15.68
CA ASP A 66 -8.56 -13.58 -14.62
C ASP A 66 -8.08 -14.96 -15.00
N TRP A 67 -7.62 -15.11 -16.25
CA TRP A 67 -7.07 -16.37 -16.70
C TRP A 67 -5.76 -16.67 -16.01
N THR A 68 -5.54 -17.95 -15.74
CA THR A 68 -4.27 -18.48 -15.28
C THR A 68 -3.35 -18.82 -16.46
N ALA A 69 -2.09 -19.15 -16.17
CA ALA A 69 -1.16 -19.63 -17.19
C ALA A 69 -1.66 -20.92 -17.86
N ASP A 70 -2.37 -21.78 -17.12
CA ASP A 70 -2.91 -23.05 -17.61
C ASP A 70 -4.12 -22.83 -18.52
N ASP A 71 -4.98 -21.87 -18.20
CA ASP A 71 -6.10 -21.46 -19.06
C ASP A 71 -5.59 -20.96 -20.43
N VAL A 72 -4.57 -20.10 -20.42
CA VAL A 72 -3.96 -19.62 -21.66
C VAL A 72 -3.30 -20.77 -22.42
N ALA A 73 -2.61 -21.69 -21.74
CA ALA A 73 -2.01 -22.86 -22.38
C ALA A 73 -3.05 -23.76 -23.05
N ALA A 74 -4.20 -23.97 -22.41
CA ALA A 74 -5.33 -24.73 -22.96
C ALA A 74 -5.89 -24.06 -24.23
N ALA A 75 -6.10 -22.75 -24.21
CA ALA A 75 -6.58 -22.00 -25.38
C ALA A 75 -5.57 -21.98 -26.53
N VAL A 76 -4.28 -21.82 -26.22
CA VAL A 76 -3.18 -21.91 -27.20
C VAL A 76 -3.17 -23.28 -27.86
N LYS A 77 -3.29 -24.36 -27.07
CA LYS A 77 -3.31 -25.74 -27.56
C LYS A 77 -4.51 -25.97 -28.48
N ALA A 78 -5.73 -25.66 -28.02
CA ALA A 78 -6.94 -25.84 -28.79
C ALA A 78 -6.91 -25.06 -30.12
N THR A 79 -6.47 -23.80 -30.09
CA THR A 79 -6.30 -22.98 -31.30
C THR A 79 -5.28 -23.59 -32.25
N GLY A 80 -4.17 -24.10 -31.73
CA GLY A 80 -3.15 -24.80 -32.52
C GLY A 80 -3.67 -26.08 -33.18
N ASP A 81 -4.45 -26.87 -32.44
CA ASP A 81 -5.08 -28.09 -32.93
C ASP A 81 -6.08 -27.79 -34.07
N CYS A 82 -6.91 -26.75 -33.90
CA CYS A 82 -7.81 -26.24 -34.95
C CYS A 82 -7.04 -25.74 -36.17
N ALA A 83 -5.94 -24.99 -35.97
CA ALA A 83 -5.11 -24.50 -37.07
C ALA A 83 -4.49 -25.65 -37.86
N ASN A 84 -4.07 -26.72 -37.17
CA ASN A 84 -3.55 -27.93 -37.81
C ASN A 84 -4.63 -28.68 -38.60
N ALA A 85 -5.86 -28.75 -38.10
CA ALA A 85 -6.99 -29.30 -38.84
C ALA A 85 -7.29 -28.49 -40.11
N ALA A 86 -7.32 -27.15 -40.00
CA ALA A 86 -7.51 -26.24 -41.15
C ALA A 86 -6.39 -26.38 -42.19
N LYS A 87 -5.13 -26.56 -41.76
CA LYS A 87 -3.97 -26.85 -42.65
C LYS A 87 -4.19 -28.14 -43.44
N LYS A 88 -4.63 -29.22 -42.79
CA LYS A 88 -4.94 -30.49 -43.46
C LYS A 88 -6.07 -30.33 -44.48
N ALA A 89 -7.10 -29.55 -44.14
CA ALA A 89 -8.21 -29.21 -45.02
C ALA A 89 -7.86 -28.15 -46.10
N ARG A 90 -6.66 -27.56 -46.06
CA ARG A 90 -6.19 -26.48 -46.94
C ARG A 90 -7.07 -25.21 -46.90
N ASN A 91 -7.77 -24.96 -45.79
CA ASN A 91 -8.58 -23.75 -45.62
C ASN A 91 -7.69 -22.56 -45.21
N LYS A 92 -7.23 -21.78 -46.20
CA LYS A 92 -6.29 -20.66 -45.97
C LYS A 92 -6.84 -19.57 -45.06
N ASP A 93 -8.14 -19.31 -45.10
CA ASP A 93 -8.77 -18.27 -44.31
C ASP A 93 -8.75 -18.64 -42.83
N ASP A 94 -9.13 -19.89 -42.50
CA ASP A 94 -9.09 -20.39 -41.13
C ASP A 94 -7.65 -20.52 -40.61
N ILE A 95 -6.70 -20.92 -41.45
CA ILE A 95 -5.27 -20.95 -41.05
C ILE A 95 -4.82 -19.56 -40.63
N THR A 96 -5.15 -18.53 -41.41
CA THR A 96 -4.75 -17.15 -41.13
C THR A 96 -5.39 -16.65 -39.84
N ALA A 97 -6.70 -16.85 -39.69
CA ALA A 97 -7.45 -16.43 -38.52
C ALA A 97 -6.97 -17.12 -37.23
N LEU A 98 -6.85 -18.45 -37.25
CA LEU A 98 -6.41 -19.22 -36.08
C LEU A 98 -4.94 -18.93 -35.72
N THR A 99 -4.08 -18.65 -36.70
CA THR A 99 -2.70 -18.23 -36.43
C THR A 99 -2.66 -16.84 -35.78
N ALA A 100 -3.51 -15.91 -36.19
CA ALA A 100 -3.63 -14.60 -35.55
C ALA A 100 -4.10 -14.73 -34.09
N LEU A 101 -5.15 -15.54 -33.85
CA LEU A 101 -5.65 -15.81 -32.50
C LEU A 101 -4.59 -16.49 -31.63
N TRP A 102 -3.85 -17.47 -32.17
CA TRP A 102 -2.76 -18.15 -31.46
C TRP A 102 -1.67 -17.16 -31.00
N ARG A 103 -1.30 -16.20 -31.85
CA ARG A 103 -0.38 -15.12 -31.46
C ARG A 103 -0.98 -14.20 -30.41
N GLY A 104 -2.27 -13.88 -30.52
CA GLY A 104 -3.02 -13.12 -29.52
C GLY A 104 -2.93 -13.77 -28.14
N PHE A 105 -3.22 -15.08 -28.03
CA PHE A 105 -3.06 -15.81 -26.79
C PHE A 105 -1.60 -15.87 -26.30
N GLY A 106 -0.62 -15.89 -27.20
CA GLY A 106 0.80 -15.72 -26.84
C GLY A 106 1.09 -14.39 -26.14
N GLY A 107 0.50 -13.29 -26.62
CA GLY A 107 0.56 -11.99 -25.94
C GLY A 107 -0.16 -12.00 -24.59
N LEU A 108 -1.36 -12.59 -24.52
CA LEU A 108 -2.11 -12.73 -23.28
C LEU A 108 -1.32 -13.52 -22.23
N ARG A 109 -0.61 -14.59 -22.64
CA ARG A 109 0.27 -15.38 -21.75
C ARG A 109 1.33 -14.51 -21.07
N ALA A 110 1.96 -13.61 -21.82
CA ALA A 110 2.98 -12.72 -21.27
C ALA A 110 2.36 -11.77 -20.23
N THR A 111 1.19 -11.22 -20.51
CA THR A 111 0.47 -10.35 -19.59
C THR A 111 0.01 -11.09 -18.33
N VAL A 112 -0.64 -12.25 -18.46
CA VAL A 112 -1.06 -13.09 -17.32
C VAL A 112 0.13 -13.50 -16.45
N GLY A 113 1.24 -13.90 -17.07
CA GLY A 113 2.47 -14.22 -16.34
C GLY A 113 3.03 -13.01 -15.59
N ALA A 114 2.96 -11.82 -16.19
CA ALA A 114 3.38 -10.58 -15.54
C ALA A 114 2.46 -10.18 -14.38
N LEU A 115 1.14 -10.40 -14.50
CA LEU A 115 0.18 -10.19 -13.41
C LEU A 115 0.48 -11.11 -12.23
N ALA A 116 0.65 -12.42 -12.46
CA ALA A 116 1.01 -13.37 -11.42
C ALA A 116 2.34 -13.01 -10.73
N ALA A 117 3.33 -12.55 -11.50
CA ALA A 117 4.59 -12.06 -10.94
C ALA A 117 4.41 -10.76 -10.12
N SER A 118 3.51 -9.86 -10.53
CA SER A 118 3.16 -8.67 -9.77
C SER A 118 2.41 -9.00 -8.48
N GLU A 119 1.57 -10.04 -8.47
CA GLU A 119 0.93 -10.52 -7.26
C GLU A 119 1.95 -11.01 -6.23
N ALA A 120 2.91 -11.84 -6.65
CA ALA A 120 3.99 -12.29 -5.77
C ALA A 120 4.87 -11.13 -5.26
N LYS A 121 5.10 -10.12 -6.12
CA LYS A 121 5.80 -8.89 -5.72
C LYS A 121 5.00 -8.08 -4.71
N LEU A 122 3.68 -7.99 -4.86
CA LEU A 122 2.83 -7.27 -3.93
C LEU A 122 2.93 -7.90 -2.55
N ASP A 123 2.82 -9.23 -2.47
CA ASP A 123 2.89 -9.96 -1.19
C ASP A 123 4.24 -9.72 -0.49
N LYS A 124 5.34 -9.81 -1.24
CA LYS A 124 6.69 -9.50 -0.72
C LYS A 124 6.83 -8.04 -0.30
N GLY A 125 6.32 -7.11 -1.10
CA GLY A 125 6.37 -5.68 -0.80
C GLY A 125 5.58 -5.31 0.45
N LEU A 126 4.38 -5.87 0.58
CA LEU A 126 3.55 -5.74 1.76
C LEU A 126 4.25 -6.32 2.98
N GLN A 127 4.80 -7.53 2.89
CA GLN A 127 5.52 -8.14 4.00
C GLN A 127 6.63 -7.20 4.53
N VAL A 128 7.49 -6.70 3.63
CA VAL A 128 8.59 -5.80 4.00
C VAL A 128 8.06 -4.52 4.67
N LEU A 129 7.04 -3.89 4.09
CA LEU A 129 6.45 -2.67 4.66
C LEU A 129 5.78 -2.90 6.03
N LEU A 130 5.14 -4.05 6.21
CA LEU A 130 4.46 -4.40 7.47
C LEU A 130 5.46 -4.78 8.58
N GLU A 131 6.66 -5.24 8.22
CA GLU A 131 7.75 -5.59 9.14
C GLU A 131 8.63 -4.39 9.54
N ASP A 132 8.53 -3.24 8.84
CA ASP A 132 9.28 -2.03 9.20
C ASP A 132 9.03 -1.63 10.67
N PRO A 133 10.08 -1.28 11.45
CA PRO A 133 9.93 -0.91 12.87
C PRO A 133 8.93 0.24 13.07
N PRO A 134 8.07 0.19 14.10
CA PRO A 134 7.11 1.25 14.36
C PRO A 134 7.77 2.63 14.42
N SER A 135 7.27 3.56 13.63
CA SER A 135 7.69 4.96 13.62
C SER A 135 6.58 5.84 13.04
N ARG A 136 6.72 7.16 13.15
CA ARG A 136 5.78 8.12 12.55
C ARG A 136 5.77 8.00 11.03
N GLU A 137 6.94 7.79 10.42
CA GLU A 137 7.09 7.60 8.98
C GLU A 137 6.42 6.30 8.50
N VAL A 138 6.49 5.22 9.28
CA VAL A 138 5.79 3.98 8.96
C VAL A 138 4.28 4.18 9.01
N LEU A 139 3.77 4.90 10.02
CA LEU A 139 2.33 5.20 10.09
C LEU A 139 1.85 6.01 8.89
N ASP A 140 2.57 7.07 8.52
CA ASP A 140 2.25 7.92 7.36
C ASP A 140 2.26 7.10 6.07
N ALA A 141 3.31 6.30 5.84
CA ALA A 141 3.43 5.44 4.67
C ALA A 141 2.28 4.43 4.57
N LEU A 142 1.89 3.78 5.66
CA LEU A 142 0.77 2.84 5.68
C LEU A 142 -0.57 3.50 5.40
N ILE A 143 -0.82 4.70 5.95
CA ILE A 143 -2.05 5.47 5.67
C ILE A 143 -2.12 5.85 4.19
N VAL A 144 -0.99 6.26 3.60
CA VAL A 144 -0.91 6.55 2.17
C VAL A 144 -1.20 5.30 1.34
N VAL A 145 -0.64 4.14 1.67
CA VAL A 145 -0.98 2.86 1.01
C VAL A 145 -2.47 2.54 1.17
N ALA A 146 -3.04 2.68 2.36
CA ALA A 146 -4.46 2.42 2.60
C ALA A 146 -5.39 3.35 1.81
N SER A 147 -4.96 4.58 1.50
CA SER A 147 -5.73 5.53 0.67
C SER A 147 -5.91 5.08 -0.78
N ALA A 148 -5.13 4.09 -1.24
CA ALA A 148 -5.28 3.50 -2.55
C ALA A 148 -6.45 2.49 -2.66
N ARG A 149 -7.13 2.13 -1.55
CA ARG A 149 -7.99 0.92 -1.51
C ARG A 149 -9.12 0.85 -2.54
N ASP A 150 -9.68 1.98 -2.93
CA ASP A 150 -10.89 1.99 -3.75
C ASP A 150 -10.60 1.93 -5.25
N GLY A 151 -9.34 1.98 -5.67
CA GLY A 151 -8.96 1.83 -7.08
C GLY A 151 -9.56 2.86 -8.05
N ALA A 152 -10.25 3.88 -7.52
CA ALA A 152 -10.82 4.95 -8.30
C ALA A 152 -9.73 5.71 -9.06
N GLU A 153 -10.10 6.24 -10.21
CA GLU A 153 -9.19 6.97 -11.08
C GLU A 153 -8.40 8.03 -10.29
N GLY A 154 -7.09 8.02 -10.47
CA GLY A 154 -6.17 8.94 -9.79
C GLY A 154 -5.93 8.69 -8.30
N LEU A 155 -6.52 7.69 -7.63
CA LEU A 155 -6.19 7.41 -6.21
C LEU A 155 -4.75 6.95 -6.02
N ASN A 156 -4.24 6.04 -6.87
CA ASN A 156 -2.83 5.63 -6.81
C ASN A 156 -1.88 6.79 -7.11
N GLN A 157 -2.27 7.69 -8.01
CA GLN A 157 -1.48 8.89 -8.32
C GLN A 157 -1.48 9.87 -7.15
N ARG A 158 -2.63 10.04 -6.47
CA ARG A 158 -2.74 10.83 -5.24
C ARG A 158 -1.92 10.22 -4.11
N ALA A 159 -1.96 8.90 -3.94
CA ALA A 159 -1.14 8.20 -2.95
C ALA A 159 0.36 8.38 -3.25
N ALA A 160 0.79 8.19 -4.51
CA ALA A 160 2.18 8.43 -4.91
C ALA A 160 2.60 9.90 -4.74
N ALA A 161 1.71 10.85 -5.04
CA ALA A 161 1.95 12.28 -4.82
C ALA A 161 2.07 12.63 -3.34
N ALA A 162 1.18 12.10 -2.50
CA ALA A 162 1.22 12.28 -1.04
C ALA A 162 2.52 11.71 -0.45
N LEU A 163 2.97 10.54 -0.92
CA LEU A 163 4.23 9.94 -0.49
C LEU A 163 5.44 10.80 -0.91
N LYS A 164 5.42 11.35 -2.11
CA LYS A 164 6.45 12.29 -2.60
C LYS A 164 6.46 13.58 -1.78
N GLU A 165 5.30 14.13 -1.46
CA GLU A 165 5.17 15.31 -0.61
C GLU A 165 5.71 15.05 0.81
N SER A 166 5.38 13.90 1.40
CA SER A 166 5.93 13.50 2.70
C SER A 166 7.46 13.37 2.66
N THR A 167 8.00 12.75 1.60
CA THR A 167 9.45 12.65 1.37
C THR A 167 10.12 14.03 1.30
N LEU A 168 9.50 14.98 0.58
CA LEU A 168 10.01 16.36 0.45
C LEU A 168 9.97 17.09 1.79
N ARG A 169 8.88 16.95 2.56
CA ARG A 169 8.73 17.53 3.90
C ARG A 169 9.81 17.04 4.86
N LEU A 170 10.16 15.76 4.78
CA LEU A 170 11.20 15.14 5.61
C LEU A 170 12.63 15.47 5.14
N ASN A 171 12.79 16.07 3.95
CA ASN A 171 14.08 16.33 3.30
C ASN A 171 15.00 15.09 3.26
N LYS A 172 14.41 13.89 3.22
CA LYS A 172 15.12 12.62 3.26
C LYS A 172 14.25 11.52 2.65
N SER A 173 14.82 10.77 1.69
CA SER A 173 14.25 9.48 1.28
C SER A 173 14.56 8.43 2.34
N THR A 174 13.52 7.74 2.82
CA THR A 174 13.66 6.63 3.78
C THR A 174 13.37 5.30 3.07
N SER A 175 13.89 4.20 3.63
CA SER A 175 13.58 2.85 3.15
C SER A 175 12.07 2.59 3.16
N VAL A 176 11.39 3.03 4.22
CA VAL A 176 9.93 2.94 4.39
C VAL A 176 9.17 3.57 3.22
N HIS A 177 9.54 4.79 2.81
CA HIS A 177 8.91 5.45 1.66
C HIS A 177 9.18 4.68 0.37
N SER A 178 10.37 4.11 0.20
CA SER A 178 10.69 3.28 -0.96
C SER A 178 9.85 1.99 -0.98
N HIS A 179 9.63 1.37 0.18
CA HIS A 179 8.77 0.19 0.33
C HIS A 179 7.30 0.51 0.00
N ALA A 180 6.77 1.62 0.54
CA ALA A 180 5.41 2.06 0.23
C ALA A 180 5.21 2.43 -1.24
N GLN A 181 6.18 3.11 -1.87
CA GLN A 181 6.14 3.43 -3.29
C GLN A 181 6.14 2.15 -4.14
N PHE A 182 6.94 1.15 -3.74
CA PHE A 182 6.96 -0.15 -4.40
C PHE A 182 5.60 -0.84 -4.34
N VAL A 183 4.94 -0.83 -3.17
CA VAL A 183 3.57 -1.37 -3.01
C VAL A 183 2.58 -0.63 -3.91
N ILE A 184 2.55 0.70 -3.90
CA ILE A 184 1.63 1.53 -4.72
C ILE A 184 1.82 1.28 -6.22
N ASN A 185 3.08 1.20 -6.68
CA ASN A 185 3.39 0.89 -8.06
C ASN A 185 2.91 -0.51 -8.44
N THR A 186 3.09 -1.48 -7.55
CA THR A 186 2.68 -2.87 -7.80
C THR A 186 1.15 -3.01 -7.80
N LEU A 187 0.44 -2.28 -6.94
CA LEU A 187 -1.03 -2.18 -6.99
C LEU A 187 -1.48 -1.65 -8.36
N SER A 188 -0.84 -0.60 -8.88
CA SER A 188 -1.18 -0.02 -10.18
C SER A 188 -1.02 -0.98 -11.37
N ASP A 189 -0.18 -2.01 -11.22
CA ASP A 189 0.02 -3.06 -12.22
C ASP A 189 -1.04 -4.18 -12.14
N LEU A 190 -1.76 -4.31 -11.02
CA LEU A 190 -2.73 -5.38 -10.78
C LEU A 190 -4.16 -4.91 -11.00
N PRO A 191 -5.10 -5.78 -11.45
CA PRO A 191 -6.52 -5.46 -11.47
C PRO A 191 -7.00 -4.98 -10.08
N THR A 192 -7.81 -3.92 -10.03
CA THR A 192 -8.28 -3.30 -8.78
C THR A 192 -8.91 -4.30 -7.80
N LYS A 193 -9.62 -5.31 -8.31
CA LYS A 193 -10.21 -6.38 -7.49
C LYS A 193 -9.19 -7.20 -6.70
N SER A 194 -7.95 -7.32 -7.18
CA SER A 194 -6.87 -8.04 -6.48
C SER A 194 -6.33 -7.23 -5.30
N TRP A 195 -6.63 -5.92 -5.21
CA TRP A 195 -6.08 -5.05 -4.18
C TRP A 195 -6.71 -5.31 -2.81
N ALA A 196 -7.99 -5.72 -2.78
CA ALA A 196 -8.76 -5.89 -1.55
C ALA A 196 -8.07 -6.77 -0.50
N ARG A 197 -7.29 -7.77 -0.94
CA ARG A 197 -6.54 -8.69 -0.07
C ARG A 197 -5.43 -8.02 0.74
N ALA A 198 -4.89 -6.89 0.26
CA ALA A 198 -3.77 -6.20 0.90
C ALA A 198 -4.20 -5.45 2.16
N PHE A 199 -5.39 -4.85 2.14
CA PHE A 199 -5.77 -3.84 3.12
C PHE A 199 -6.08 -4.35 4.53
N PRO A 200 -6.62 -5.57 4.76
CA PRO A 200 -6.80 -6.06 6.13
C PRO A 200 -5.50 -6.09 6.95
N ALA A 201 -4.39 -6.50 6.35
CA ALA A 201 -3.09 -6.53 7.01
C ALA A 201 -2.51 -5.11 7.23
N VAL A 202 -2.71 -4.23 6.25
CA VAL A 202 -2.33 -2.81 6.35
C VAL A 202 -3.12 -2.12 7.47
N ASP A 203 -4.43 -2.30 7.52
CA ASP A 203 -5.32 -1.71 8.54
C ASP A 203 -4.94 -2.19 9.95
N ALA A 204 -4.66 -3.49 10.13
CA ALA A 204 -4.19 -4.05 11.40
C ALA A 204 -2.84 -3.46 11.84
N ARG A 205 -1.91 -3.27 10.89
CA ARG A 205 -0.61 -2.66 11.18
C ARG A 205 -0.74 -1.17 11.48
N ILE A 206 -1.61 -0.43 10.79
CA ILE A 206 -1.90 0.98 11.09
C ILE A 206 -2.33 1.11 12.55
N ALA A 207 -3.27 0.30 13.03
CA ALA A 207 -3.72 0.35 14.42
C ALA A 207 -2.57 0.13 15.41
N THR A 208 -1.70 -0.85 15.14
CA THR A 208 -0.54 -1.17 15.97
C THR A 208 0.48 -0.03 16.02
N VAL A 209 0.88 0.49 14.85
CA VAL A 209 1.88 1.56 14.75
C VAL A 209 1.30 2.88 15.29
N ARG A 210 0.00 3.13 15.09
CA ARG A 210 -0.71 4.28 15.66
C ARG A 210 -0.61 4.30 17.18
N GLN A 211 -0.88 3.17 17.83
CA GLN A 211 -0.76 3.06 19.28
C GLN A 211 0.69 3.33 19.74
N TRP A 212 1.67 2.74 19.05
CA TRP A 212 3.08 3.00 19.36
C TRP A 212 3.45 4.49 19.25
N VAL A 213 2.96 5.19 18.22
CA VAL A 213 3.20 6.64 18.03
C VAL A 213 2.57 7.46 19.16
N ILE A 214 1.38 7.07 19.64
CA ILE A 214 0.75 7.70 20.80
C ILE A 214 1.62 7.51 22.04
N ASP A 215 2.06 6.27 22.30
CA ASP A 215 2.85 5.92 23.48
C ASP A 215 4.21 6.62 23.48
N ASP A 216 4.91 6.65 22.34
CA ASP A 216 6.17 7.37 22.14
C ASP A 216 6.01 8.88 22.41
N ALA A 217 4.99 9.51 21.83
CA ALA A 217 4.73 10.93 22.03
C ALA A 217 4.43 11.26 23.50
N ASN A 218 3.62 10.42 24.16
CA ASN A 218 3.32 10.58 25.58
C ASN A 218 4.56 10.39 26.46
N ALA A 219 5.41 9.42 26.14
CA ALA A 219 6.67 9.21 26.85
C ALA A 219 7.60 10.43 26.72
N GLN A 220 7.72 11.01 25.53
CA GLN A 220 8.52 12.23 25.30
C GLN A 220 7.96 13.43 26.07
N ILE A 221 6.63 13.61 26.08
CA ILE A 221 5.97 14.65 26.87
C ILE A 221 6.33 14.48 28.35
N ASN A 222 6.12 13.27 28.90
CA ASN A 222 6.37 12.97 30.31
C ASN A 222 7.85 13.09 30.71
N ALA A 223 8.77 12.82 29.79
CA ALA A 223 10.21 12.95 30.02
C ALA A 223 10.71 14.41 30.07
N THR A 224 9.85 15.41 29.81
CA THR A 224 10.25 16.82 29.85
C THR A 224 10.71 17.21 31.26
N PRO A 225 11.90 17.81 31.44
CA PRO A 225 12.43 18.13 32.77
C PRO A 225 11.56 19.10 33.58
N GLU A 226 11.63 18.97 34.91
CA GLU A 226 10.92 19.82 35.88
C GLU A 226 11.65 21.15 36.09
N THR A 227 11.75 21.94 35.03
CA THR A 227 12.45 23.23 35.01
C THR A 227 11.68 24.25 34.18
N VAL A 228 12.01 25.54 34.33
CA VAL A 228 11.47 26.62 33.48
C VAL A 228 11.74 26.36 31.99
N GLN A 229 12.93 25.85 31.66
CA GLN A 229 13.27 25.45 30.30
C GLN A 229 12.39 24.27 29.83
N GLY A 230 12.05 23.36 30.74
CA GLY A 230 11.10 22.28 30.53
C GLY A 230 9.73 22.76 30.04
N LEU A 231 9.15 23.82 30.63
CA LEU A 231 7.88 24.39 30.17
C LEU A 231 7.95 24.86 28.70
N THR A 232 9.07 25.48 28.31
CA THR A 232 9.28 25.91 26.92
C THR A 232 9.44 24.71 25.98
N MET A 233 10.19 23.69 26.41
CA MET A 233 10.37 22.46 25.65
C MET A 233 9.05 21.71 25.45
N LEU A 234 8.22 21.61 26.49
CA LEU A 234 6.92 20.97 26.46
C LEU A 234 6.00 21.60 25.41
N ASN A 235 5.89 22.92 25.39
CA ASN A 235 5.05 23.62 24.42
C ASN A 235 5.52 23.40 22.96
N ARG A 236 6.84 23.41 22.74
CA ARG A 236 7.42 23.11 21.42
C ARG A 236 7.14 21.68 20.99
N LEU A 237 7.32 20.72 21.90
CA LEU A 237 7.08 19.30 21.64
C LEU A 237 5.61 19.04 21.29
N LEU A 238 4.67 19.62 22.04
CA LEU A 238 3.24 19.50 21.78
C LEU A 238 2.85 20.07 20.42
N SER A 239 3.31 21.30 20.11
CA SER A 239 3.04 21.94 18.82
C SER A 239 3.59 21.09 17.67
N ARG A 240 4.84 20.64 17.77
CA ARG A 240 5.48 19.78 16.78
C ARG A 240 4.72 18.46 16.58
N THR A 241 4.39 17.78 17.67
CA THR A 241 3.66 16.49 17.64
C THR A 241 2.32 16.66 16.92
N LYS A 242 1.55 17.69 17.25
CA LYS A 242 0.27 17.96 16.60
C LYS A 242 0.42 18.25 15.11
N THR A 243 1.39 19.08 14.72
CA THR A 243 1.64 19.39 13.30
C THR A 243 2.07 18.16 12.52
N GLU A 244 2.96 17.34 13.07
CA GLU A 244 3.43 16.12 12.41
C GLU A 244 2.33 15.07 12.25
N LEU A 245 1.45 14.93 13.26
CA LEU A 245 0.41 13.90 13.31
C LEU A 245 -0.94 14.32 12.70
N ALA A 246 -1.13 15.59 12.34
CA ALA A 246 -2.40 16.13 11.85
C ALA A 246 -2.98 15.41 10.61
N GLY A 247 -2.13 14.87 9.74
CA GLY A 247 -2.56 14.13 8.55
C GLY A 247 -2.93 12.66 8.83
N ALA A 248 -2.45 12.10 9.94
CA ALA A 248 -2.57 10.68 10.26
C ALA A 248 -3.60 10.38 11.36
N PHE A 249 -3.95 11.39 12.16
CA PHE A 249 -4.83 11.26 13.32
C PHE A 249 -6.05 12.17 13.21
N PRO A 250 -7.25 11.69 13.61
CA PRO A 250 -8.42 12.55 13.75
C PRO A 250 -8.21 13.56 14.89
N ALA A 251 -8.89 14.71 14.79
CA ALA A 251 -8.76 15.79 15.77
C ALA A 251 -9.03 15.35 17.22
N ALA A 252 -9.96 14.42 17.43
CA ALA A 252 -10.28 13.87 18.75
C ALA A 252 -9.10 13.09 19.36
N GLU A 253 -8.37 12.31 18.55
CA GLU A 253 -7.18 11.60 19.02
C GLU A 253 -6.02 12.60 19.28
N LEU A 254 -5.91 13.68 18.52
CA LEU A 254 -4.90 14.72 18.77
C LEU A 254 -5.13 15.48 20.09
N ALA A 255 -6.37 15.58 20.55
CA ALA A 255 -6.71 16.26 21.80
C ALA A 255 -6.19 15.52 23.04
N GLN A 256 -5.91 14.21 22.95
CA GLN A 256 -5.37 13.46 24.09
C GLN A 256 -3.99 13.95 24.51
N PHE A 257 -3.19 14.45 23.55
CA PHE A 257 -1.86 15.00 23.83
C PHE A 257 -1.93 16.30 24.65
N ASP A 258 -3.03 17.06 24.53
CA ASP A 258 -3.24 18.25 25.37
C ASP A 258 -3.42 17.89 26.83
N ALA A 259 -4.18 16.82 27.12
CA ALA A 259 -4.40 16.36 28.48
C ALA A 259 -3.10 15.88 29.13
N VAL A 260 -2.29 15.09 28.40
CA VAL A 260 -0.99 14.62 28.88
C VAL A 260 -0.03 15.80 29.10
N ALA A 261 0.02 16.75 28.16
CA ALA A 261 0.84 17.95 28.29
C ALA A 261 0.37 18.86 29.44
N ALA A 262 -0.94 19.00 29.67
CA ALA A 262 -1.47 19.78 30.79
C ALA A 262 -1.09 19.14 32.14
N ALA A 263 -1.21 17.82 32.26
CA ALA A 263 -0.77 17.10 33.45
C ALA A 263 0.73 17.28 33.71
N ARG A 264 1.57 17.15 32.66
CA ARG A 264 3.01 17.37 32.82
C ARG A 264 3.34 18.82 33.17
N ARG A 265 2.63 19.80 32.60
CA ARG A 265 2.80 21.22 32.93
C ARG A 265 2.56 21.46 34.42
N GLY A 266 1.46 20.94 34.98
CA GLY A 266 1.16 21.05 36.41
C GLY A 266 2.28 20.46 37.28
N ALA A 267 2.79 19.27 36.93
CA ALA A 267 3.92 18.67 37.66
C ALA A 267 5.20 19.52 37.62
N ILE A 268 5.49 20.19 36.50
CA ILE A 268 6.65 21.10 36.40
C ILE A 268 6.42 22.35 37.26
N GLU A 269 5.22 22.92 37.24
CA GLU A 269 4.86 24.09 38.06
C GLU A 269 4.95 23.78 39.56
N ASP A 270 4.43 22.63 40.00
CA ASP A 270 4.51 22.17 41.39
C ASP A 270 5.97 22.01 41.85
N ALA A 271 6.83 21.42 41.01
CA ALA A 271 8.25 21.26 41.31
C ALA A 271 8.97 22.61 41.41
N LEU A 272 8.66 23.57 40.54
CA LEU A 272 9.21 24.93 40.59
C LEU A 272 8.78 25.67 41.86
N VAL A 273 7.50 25.56 42.26
CA VAL A 273 6.99 26.13 43.51
C VAL A 273 7.69 25.50 44.71
N ALA A 274 7.81 24.18 44.75
CA ALA A 274 8.50 23.47 45.82
C ALA A 274 9.97 23.91 45.94
N GLN A 275 10.66 24.09 44.81
CA GLN A 275 12.04 24.58 44.77
C GLN A 275 12.15 26.03 45.31
N GLN A 276 11.21 26.90 44.94
CA GLN A 276 11.18 28.28 45.44
C GLN A 276 10.91 28.34 46.95
N LEU A 277 9.95 27.56 47.45
CA LEU A 277 9.65 27.47 48.88
C LEU A 277 10.85 26.95 49.68
N ALA A 278 11.50 25.89 49.22
CA ALA A 278 12.71 25.37 49.85
C ALA A 278 13.85 26.41 49.85
N GLY A 279 13.98 27.22 48.80
CA GLY A 279 14.93 28.33 48.73
C GLY A 279 14.62 29.45 49.74
N ILE A 280 13.34 29.74 49.96
CA ILE A 280 12.87 30.69 50.99
C ILE A 280 13.18 30.17 52.39
N ASP A 281 12.85 28.91 52.68
CA ASP A 281 13.08 28.29 53.99
C ASP A 281 14.58 28.16 54.33
N ALA A 282 15.43 27.98 53.31
CA ALA A 282 16.88 27.90 53.48
C ALA A 282 17.57 29.27 53.60
N ALA A 283 16.88 30.38 53.32
CA ALA A 283 17.48 31.71 53.41
C ALA A 283 17.69 32.10 54.88
N PRO A 284 18.90 32.52 55.29
CA PRO A 284 19.14 32.94 56.66
C PRO A 284 18.30 34.17 57.00
N ALA A 285 17.77 34.25 58.22
CA ALA A 285 16.99 35.38 58.74
C ALA A 285 17.88 36.61 59.01
N THR A 286 18.59 37.07 57.99
CA THR A 286 19.52 38.21 58.01
C THR A 286 19.25 39.12 56.82
N ALA A 287 19.78 40.35 56.87
CA ALA A 287 19.71 41.28 55.74
C ALA A 287 20.31 40.70 54.45
N GLU A 288 21.30 39.81 54.57
CA GLU A 288 21.91 39.10 53.43
C GLU A 288 20.96 38.06 52.83
N GLY A 289 20.24 37.30 53.67
CA GLY A 289 19.20 36.38 53.19
C GLY A 289 18.05 37.11 52.50
N LEU A 290 17.61 38.25 53.04
CA LEU A 290 16.60 39.10 52.41
C LEU A 290 17.06 39.63 51.03
N ASN A 291 18.33 40.04 50.92
CA ASN A 291 18.91 40.48 49.64
C ASN A 291 19.02 39.33 48.62
N ARG A 292 19.34 38.11 49.06
CA ARG A 292 19.35 36.93 48.15
C ARG A 292 17.96 36.60 47.63
N LEU A 293 16.92 36.66 48.48
CA LEU A 293 15.54 36.43 48.06
C LEU A 293 15.07 37.49 47.05
N ARG A 294 15.43 38.75 47.27
CA ARG A 294 15.08 39.86 46.36
C ARG A 294 15.75 39.76 44.98
N LEU A 295 16.89 39.09 44.87
CA LEU A 295 17.59 38.86 43.60
C LEU A 295 17.11 37.59 42.87
N ALA A 296 16.43 36.68 43.59
CA ALA A 296 15.89 35.43 43.06
C ALA A 296 14.42 35.55 42.61
N SER A 297 13.70 36.58 43.09
CA SER A 297 12.35 36.98 42.66
C SER A 297 12.38 37.83 41.40
#